data_AF-A0A537CZ44-F1
#
_entry.id   AF-A0A537CZ44-F1
#
_cell.length_a   1.000
_cell.length_b   1.000
_cell.length_c   1.000
_cell.angle_alpha   90.00
_cell.angle_beta   90.00
_cell.angle_gamma   90.00
#
_symmetry.space_group_name_H-M   'P 1'
#
loop_
_entity.id
_entity.type
_entity.pdbx_description
1 polymer ?
#
loop_
_entity_poly.entity_id
_entity_poly.type
_entity_poly.pdbx_seq_one_letter_code
_entity_poly.pdbx_strand_id
1 'polypeptide(L)'
;TRVFNLGNLHDDINFPASQNVTVPVYNLYSIANNTLTVSNAFVISGGVPAVNSVADNIVHMRADYGVDDGVNDGSVTYNTVYAPNDGIVDRYISAAPNWSQVIAVRVAVVARSALAEKPAAGLGAPCDTTTVAPTWSGNTGAARSFDLSTIPLPAGVTWQCFRYRVFETTVPLRNWIWKSS
;
A
#
# COMPACT_ATOMS: atom_id res chain seq x y z
N THR A 1 4.63 -15.43 14.31
CA THR A 1 5.24 -14.46 13.38
C THR A 1 4.81 -14.81 11.97
N ARG A 2 3.83 -14.09 11.41
CA ARG A 2 3.39 -14.30 10.03
C ARG A 2 4.32 -13.49 9.13
N VAL A 3 5.28 -14.16 8.51
CA VAL A 3 6.05 -13.59 7.40
C VAL A 3 5.09 -13.54 6.22
N PHE A 4 4.65 -12.34 5.83
CA PHE A 4 4.04 -12.15 4.52
C PHE A 4 5.18 -12.15 3.51
N ASN A 5 5.46 -13.33 2.96
CA ASN A 5 6.25 -13.41 1.76
C ASN A 5 5.45 -12.68 0.69
N LEU A 6 5.91 -11.52 0.22
CA LEU A 6 5.42 -10.89 -1.02
C LEU A 6 5.94 -11.67 -2.23
N GLY A 7 5.99 -13.00 -2.10
CA GLY A 7 6.69 -13.91 -2.96
C GLY A 7 6.23 -13.76 -4.39
N ASN A 8 7.13 -14.14 -5.29
CA ASN A 8 6.83 -14.38 -6.70
C ASN A 8 5.50 -15.14 -6.77
N LEU A 9 4.45 -14.50 -7.28
CA LEU A 9 3.26 -15.24 -7.68
C LEU A 9 3.76 -16.18 -8.77
N HIS A 10 3.68 -17.49 -8.49
CA HIS A 10 4.01 -18.51 -9.46
C HIS A 10 3.22 -18.21 -10.73
N ASP A 11 3.93 -17.89 -11.80
CA ASP A 11 3.32 -17.55 -13.08
C ASP A 11 3.62 -18.70 -14.03
N ASP A 12 2.58 -19.45 -14.39
CA ASP A 12 2.67 -20.67 -15.20
C ASP A 12 2.92 -20.35 -16.70
N ILE A 13 3.33 -19.12 -17.03
CA ILE A 13 3.55 -18.71 -18.41
C ILE A 13 4.81 -19.36 -18.97
N ASN A 14 4.63 -20.52 -19.60
CA ASN A 14 5.43 -21.06 -20.69
C ASN A 14 6.95 -21.15 -20.48
N PHE A 15 7.42 -21.34 -19.25
CA PHE A 15 8.73 -21.96 -19.07
C PHE A 15 8.52 -23.48 -19.17
N PRO A 16 9.20 -24.19 -20.10
CA PRO A 16 9.14 -25.65 -20.10
C PRO A 16 9.48 -26.13 -18.69
N ALA A 17 8.69 -27.06 -18.15
CA ALA A 17 8.57 -27.47 -16.74
C ALA A 17 9.87 -27.91 -16.00
N SER A 18 11.05 -27.67 -16.58
CA SER A 18 12.37 -27.98 -16.05
C SER A 18 13.16 -26.77 -15.53
N GLN A 19 12.66 -25.53 -15.65
CA GLN A 19 13.41 -24.34 -15.26
C GLN A 19 12.74 -23.59 -14.10
N ASN A 20 12.98 -24.09 -12.88
CA ASN A 20 12.90 -23.31 -11.64
C ASN A 20 14.01 -22.24 -11.63
N VAL A 21 14.01 -21.33 -12.61
CA VAL A 21 14.99 -20.24 -12.67
C VAL A 21 14.49 -19.15 -11.74
N THR A 22 15.29 -18.83 -10.73
CA THR A 22 15.08 -17.65 -9.91
C THR A 22 15.39 -16.42 -10.76
N VAL A 23 14.38 -15.90 -11.47
CA VAL A 23 14.48 -14.66 -12.23
C VAL A 23 14.31 -13.49 -11.27
N PRO A 24 15.05 -12.37 -11.41
CA PRO A 24 14.73 -11.15 -10.69
C PRO A 24 13.27 -10.77 -10.92
N VAL A 25 12.61 -10.27 -9.88
CA VAL A 25 11.21 -9.88 -9.92
C VAL A 25 11.14 -8.38 -9.76
N TYR A 26 10.47 -7.72 -10.70
CA TYR A 26 10.12 -6.31 -10.57
C TYR A 26 8.60 -6.16 -10.57
N ASN A 27 8.03 -6.22 -9.36
CA ASN A 27 6.59 -6.11 -9.16
C ASN A 27 6.15 -4.64 -9.05
N LEU A 28 5.12 -4.29 -9.81
CA LEU A 28 4.36 -3.07 -9.67
C LEU A 28 2.95 -3.41 -9.19
N TYR A 29 2.60 -2.91 -8.01
CA TYR A 29 1.24 -2.98 -7.47
C TYR A 29 0.46 -1.72 -7.85
N SER A 30 -0.76 -1.89 -8.34
CA SER A 30 -1.64 -0.79 -8.72
C SER A 30 -3.10 -1.16 -8.48
N ILE A 31 -3.94 -0.14 -8.35
CA ILE A 31 -5.39 -0.32 -8.24
C ILE A 31 -6.01 0.01 -9.59
N ALA A 32 -6.75 -0.95 -10.14
CA ALA A 32 -7.53 -0.79 -11.37
C ALA A 32 -8.95 -1.28 -11.10
N ASN A 33 -9.96 -0.44 -11.36
CA ASN A 33 -11.38 -0.79 -11.20
C ASN A 33 -11.73 -1.40 -9.82
N ASN A 34 -11.18 -0.82 -8.74
CA ASN A 34 -11.31 -1.32 -7.37
C ASN A 34 -10.71 -2.72 -7.12
N THR A 35 -9.83 -3.20 -7.98
CA THR A 35 -9.06 -4.44 -7.77
C THR A 35 -7.59 -4.08 -7.61
N LEU A 36 -6.95 -4.62 -6.57
CA LEU A 36 -5.51 -4.59 -6.42
C LEU A 36 -4.93 -5.60 -7.41
N THR A 37 -4.06 -5.09 -8.28
CA THR A 37 -3.35 -5.89 -9.27
C THR A 37 -1.86 -5.82 -9.02
N VAL A 38 -1.15 -6.83 -9.52
CA VAL A 38 0.30 -6.85 -9.58
C VAL A 38 0.73 -7.16 -10.99
N SER A 39 1.74 -6.46 -11.47
CA SER A 39 2.40 -6.75 -12.74
C SER A 39 3.89 -6.95 -12.54
N ASN A 40 4.48 -7.90 -13.26
CA ASN A 40 5.92 -8.09 -13.28
C ASN A 40 6.49 -7.50 -14.58
N ALA A 41 7.34 -6.48 -14.46
CA ALA A 41 7.90 -5.78 -15.61
C ALA A 41 8.81 -6.65 -16.49
N PHE A 42 9.33 -7.77 -15.97
CA PHE A 42 10.16 -8.71 -16.73
C PHE A 42 9.34 -9.82 -17.41
N VAL A 43 8.09 -10.02 -17.00
CA VAL A 43 7.19 -11.02 -17.60
C VAL A 43 6.29 -10.31 -18.60
N ILE A 44 6.57 -10.49 -19.89
CA ILE A 44 5.85 -9.82 -20.97
C ILE A 44 4.90 -10.81 -21.64
N SER A 45 3.61 -10.45 -21.68
CA SER A 45 2.57 -11.18 -22.42
C SER A 45 1.99 -10.26 -23.49
N GLY A 46 2.06 -10.66 -24.76
CA GLY A 46 1.55 -9.86 -25.87
C GLY A 46 2.20 -8.47 -26.02
N GLY A 47 3.44 -8.29 -25.54
CA GLY A 47 4.18 -7.02 -25.63
C GLY A 47 3.93 -6.04 -24.47
N VAL A 48 3.19 -6.43 -23.44
CA VAL A 48 2.91 -5.61 -22.24
C VAL A 48 3.21 -6.46 -20.98
N PRO A 49 3.61 -5.86 -19.83
CA PRO A 49 3.75 -6.61 -18.59
C PRO A 49 2.48 -7.40 -18.23
N ALA A 50 2.64 -8.67 -17.87
CA ALA A 50 1.54 -9.50 -17.40
C ALA A 50 0.95 -8.93 -16.11
N VAL A 51 -0.38 -8.81 -16.04
CA VAL A 51 -1.11 -8.25 -14.90
C VAL A 51 -1.98 -9.33 -14.28
N ASN A 52 -1.81 -9.56 -12.98
CA ASN A 52 -2.57 -10.53 -12.20
C ASN A 52 -3.39 -9.82 -11.12
N SER A 53 -4.62 -10.30 -10.86
CA SER A 53 -5.42 -9.82 -9.74
C SER A 53 -4.92 -10.42 -8.42
N VAL A 54 -4.89 -9.60 -7.38
CA VAL A 54 -4.47 -9.99 -6.02
C VAL A 54 -5.67 -10.02 -5.07
N ALA A 55 -6.47 -8.96 -5.10
CA ALA A 55 -7.65 -8.82 -4.25
C ALA A 55 -8.66 -7.84 -4.85
N ASP A 56 -9.94 -8.18 -4.77
CA ASP A 56 -11.03 -7.30 -5.15
C ASP A 56 -11.42 -6.35 -4.01
N ASN A 57 -12.19 -5.32 -4.36
CA ASN A 57 -12.72 -4.30 -3.46
C ASN A 57 -11.63 -3.52 -2.70
N ILE A 58 -10.48 -3.32 -3.34
CA ILE A 58 -9.41 -2.44 -2.87
C ILE A 58 -9.54 -1.09 -3.57
N VAL A 59 -9.75 -0.03 -2.80
CA VAL A 59 -10.15 1.28 -3.34
C VAL A 59 -9.07 2.35 -3.25
N HIS A 60 -8.11 2.17 -2.34
CA HIS A 60 -7.00 3.10 -2.20
C HIS A 60 -5.78 2.37 -1.63
N MET A 61 -4.59 2.79 -2.03
CA MET A 61 -3.33 2.43 -1.39
C MET A 61 -2.45 3.65 -1.17
N ARG A 62 -1.63 3.66 -0.13
CA ARG A 62 -0.63 4.70 0.16
C ARG A 62 0.63 4.07 0.72
N ALA A 63 1.74 4.78 0.58
CA ALA A 63 3.01 4.43 1.19
C ALA A 63 3.68 5.66 1.82
N ASP A 64 4.33 5.45 2.96
CA ASP A 64 5.29 6.36 3.57
C ASP A 64 6.66 5.64 3.63
N TYR A 65 7.73 6.39 3.47
CA TYR A 65 9.11 5.91 3.56
C TYR A 65 9.69 6.29 4.90
N GLY A 66 10.11 5.29 5.68
CA GLY A 66 10.85 5.49 6.92
C GLY A 66 12.31 5.80 6.60
N VAL A 67 12.75 6.99 7.00
CA VAL A 67 14.10 7.49 6.73
C VAL A 67 14.93 7.60 8.00
N ASP A 68 16.22 7.35 7.83
CA ASP A 68 17.28 7.51 8.82
C ASP A 68 18.18 8.67 8.36
N ASP A 69 17.84 9.88 8.84
CA ASP A 69 18.39 11.15 8.37
C ASP A 69 18.70 12.15 9.50
N GLY A 70 18.50 11.76 10.75
CA GLY A 70 18.67 12.58 11.94
C GLY A 70 17.64 13.69 12.11
N VAL A 71 16.56 13.71 11.32
CA VAL A 71 15.54 14.78 11.38
C VAL A 71 14.33 14.32 12.18
N ASN A 72 14.00 15.08 13.23
CA ASN A 72 12.76 14.92 13.96
C ASN A 72 11.64 15.80 13.38
N ASP A 73 10.58 15.17 12.86
CA ASP A 73 9.33 15.84 12.46
C ASP A 73 8.12 15.44 13.32
N GLY A 74 8.34 14.68 14.39
CA GLY A 74 7.30 14.17 15.29
C GLY A 74 6.49 12.99 14.74
N SER A 75 6.86 12.44 13.58
CA SER A 75 6.18 11.26 13.01
C SER A 75 6.54 9.95 13.67
N VAL A 76 7.72 9.89 14.29
CA VAL A 76 8.19 8.76 15.08
C VAL A 76 8.34 9.20 16.54
N THR A 77 7.44 8.69 17.37
CA THR A 77 7.37 9.08 18.80
C THR A 77 8.18 8.18 19.72
N TYR A 78 8.60 7.00 19.26
CA TYR A 78 9.41 6.08 20.06
C TYR A 78 10.91 6.35 19.97
N ASN A 79 11.36 7.05 18.91
CA ASN A 79 12.76 7.44 18.77
C ASN A 79 13.02 8.69 19.60
N THR A 80 13.98 8.63 20.52
CA THR A 80 14.36 9.72 21.41
C THR A 80 15.70 10.36 21.04
N VAL A 81 16.42 9.78 20.09
CA VAL A 81 17.72 10.26 19.60
C VAL A 81 17.70 10.25 18.08
N TYR A 82 17.84 11.41 17.47
CA TYR A 82 17.79 11.55 16.02
C TYR A 82 19.22 11.73 15.50
N ALA A 83 19.79 10.67 14.94
CA ALA A 83 21.16 10.66 14.42
C ALA A 83 21.17 10.00 13.04
N PRO A 84 21.78 10.63 12.02
CA PRO A 84 21.77 10.05 10.69
C PRO A 84 22.64 8.79 10.62
N ASN A 85 22.13 7.77 9.94
CA ASN A 85 22.74 6.46 9.68
C ASN A 85 22.97 5.60 10.93
N ASP A 86 22.13 5.72 11.96
CA ASP A 86 22.20 4.87 13.16
C ASP A 86 21.35 3.57 13.06
N GLY A 87 20.62 3.41 11.96
CA GLY A 87 19.77 2.26 11.69
C GLY A 87 18.37 2.35 12.32
N ILE A 88 18.01 3.50 12.88
CA ILE A 88 16.70 3.78 13.47
C ILE A 88 15.92 4.71 12.54
N VAL A 89 14.61 4.50 12.43
CA VAL A 89 13.76 5.41 11.65
C VAL A 89 13.57 6.68 12.46
N ASP A 90 14.01 7.81 11.90
CA ASP A 90 13.84 9.14 12.51
C ASP A 90 12.48 9.75 12.18
N ARG A 91 12.04 9.54 10.94
CA ARG A 91 10.76 10.04 10.45
C ARG A 91 10.19 9.24 9.28
N TYR A 92 8.92 9.47 9.00
CA TYR A 92 8.22 8.93 7.82
C TYR A 92 7.83 10.06 6.88
N ILE A 93 8.20 9.92 5.60
CA ILE A 93 7.88 10.90 4.56
C ILE A 93 7.10 10.28 3.40
N SER A 94 6.19 11.04 2.80
CA SER A 94 5.36 10.62 1.65
C SER A 94 5.89 11.12 0.30
N ALA A 95 6.85 12.05 0.31
CA ALA A 95 7.51 12.57 -0.87
C ALA A 95 8.70 11.71 -1.29
N ALA A 96 9.22 11.94 -2.50
CA ALA A 96 10.43 11.28 -3.00
C ALA A 96 11.59 11.47 -2.00
N PRO A 97 12.07 10.40 -1.34
CA PRO A 97 13.13 10.49 -0.36
C PRO A 97 14.50 10.49 -1.05
N ASN A 98 15.54 10.82 -0.29
CA ASN A 98 16.85 10.29 -0.62
C ASN A 98 16.83 8.77 -0.39
N TRP A 99 16.85 7.99 -1.47
CA TRP A 99 16.77 6.53 -1.41
C TRP A 99 17.91 5.89 -0.61
N SER A 100 19.06 6.56 -0.51
CA SER A 100 20.17 6.11 0.33
C SER A 100 19.91 6.24 1.83
N GLN A 101 18.77 6.83 2.22
CA GLN A 101 18.32 7.05 3.61
C GLN A 101 17.07 6.25 4.00
N VAL A 102 16.45 5.54 3.06
CA VAL A 102 15.23 4.75 3.33
C VAL A 102 15.57 3.39 3.92
N ILE A 103 15.08 3.13 5.13
CA ILE A 103 15.29 1.86 5.86
C ILE A 103 14.01 1.10 6.15
N ALA A 104 12.85 1.70 5.90
CA ALA A 104 11.55 1.05 6.02
C ALA A 104 10.58 1.60 4.99
N VAL A 105 9.63 0.76 4.58
CA VAL A 105 8.46 1.20 3.81
C VAL A 105 7.23 0.83 4.61
N ARG A 106 6.37 1.81 4.82
CA ARG A 106 5.08 1.62 5.46
C ARG A 106 4.00 1.74 4.42
N VAL A 107 3.14 0.74 4.32
CA VAL A 107 2.05 0.72 3.35
C VAL A 107 0.71 0.62 4.06
N ALA A 108 -0.29 1.26 3.47
CA ALA A 108 -1.69 1.07 3.83
C ALA A 108 -2.53 0.77 2.60
N VAL A 109 -3.46 -0.16 2.78
CA VAL A 109 -4.42 -0.58 1.76
C VAL A 109 -5.82 -0.47 2.35
N VAL A 110 -6.72 0.14 1.58
CA VAL A 110 -8.12 0.33 1.97
C VAL A 110 -8.98 -0.66 1.22
N ALA A 111 -9.55 -1.60 1.95
CA ALA A 111 -10.59 -2.49 1.45
C ALA A 111 -11.97 -1.91 1.76
N ARG A 112 -12.97 -2.26 0.94
CA ARG A 112 -14.37 -1.94 1.17
C ARG A 112 -15.28 -3.17 1.15
N SER A 113 -16.51 -3.03 1.62
CA SER A 113 -17.57 -4.02 1.37
C SER A 113 -17.84 -4.17 -0.13
N ALA A 114 -18.16 -5.38 -0.58
CA ALA A 114 -18.45 -5.64 -1.99
C ALA A 114 -19.75 -4.96 -2.46
N LEU A 115 -20.72 -4.84 -1.57
CA LEU A 115 -22.01 -4.22 -1.83
C LEU A 115 -22.16 -2.93 -1.03
N ALA A 116 -22.93 -2.01 -1.60
CA ALA A 116 -23.39 -0.82 -0.92
C ALA A 116 -24.45 -1.20 0.12
N GLU A 117 -24.35 -0.63 1.30
CA GLU A 117 -25.34 -0.73 2.36
C GLU A 117 -26.52 0.20 2.06
N LYS A 118 -27.71 -0.23 2.44
CA LYS A 118 -28.93 0.56 2.27
C LYS A 118 -28.99 1.65 3.35
N PRO A 119 -29.31 2.92 3.00
CA PRO A 119 -29.52 3.97 3.98
C PRO A 119 -30.58 3.58 5.03
N ALA A 120 -30.37 3.93 6.30
CA ALA A 120 -31.34 3.61 7.35
C ALA A 120 -32.70 4.29 7.13
N ALA A 121 -32.68 5.50 6.54
CA ALA A 121 -33.89 6.27 6.21
C ALA A 121 -34.64 5.76 4.96
N GLY A 122 -34.16 4.69 4.31
CA GLY A 122 -34.83 4.07 3.16
C GLY A 122 -34.29 4.49 1.80
N LEU A 123 -35.02 4.09 0.75
CA LEU A 123 -34.60 4.30 -0.64
C LEU A 123 -34.58 5.79 -1.01
N GLY A 124 -33.50 6.25 -1.63
CA GLY A 124 -33.33 7.65 -2.06
C GLY A 124 -32.79 8.59 -0.98
N ALA A 125 -32.64 8.13 0.27
CA ALA A 125 -31.96 8.90 1.31
C ALA A 125 -30.43 8.87 1.12
N PRO A 126 -29.69 9.88 1.63
CA PRO A 126 -28.24 9.84 1.67
C PRO A 126 -27.73 8.64 2.47
N CYS A 127 -26.63 8.03 2.00
CA CYS A 127 -25.99 6.94 2.74
C CYS A 127 -25.38 7.43 4.06
N ASP A 128 -25.57 6.63 5.10
CA ASP A 128 -25.18 6.90 6.49
C ASP A 128 -24.22 5.84 7.07
N THR A 129 -23.75 4.91 6.22
CA THR A 129 -22.88 3.79 6.65
C THR A 129 -21.49 4.25 7.06
N THR A 130 -20.85 5.08 6.24
CA THR A 130 -19.57 5.70 6.57
C THR A 130 -19.68 7.20 6.38
N THR A 131 -19.65 7.95 7.48
CA THR A 131 -19.79 9.41 7.48
C THR A 131 -18.44 10.14 7.49
N VAL A 132 -17.37 9.45 7.87
CA VAL A 132 -16.00 9.96 7.91
C VAL A 132 -15.11 9.03 7.10
N ALA A 133 -14.34 9.61 6.16
CA ALA A 133 -13.41 8.83 5.35
C ALA A 133 -12.39 8.10 6.25
N PRO A 134 -12.00 6.85 5.89
CA PRO A 134 -11.02 6.11 6.66
C PRO A 134 -9.69 6.86 6.72
N THR A 135 -8.97 6.66 7.82
CA THR A 135 -7.64 7.22 8.03
C THR A 135 -6.65 6.10 8.35
N TRP A 136 -5.38 6.32 8.01
CA TRP A 136 -4.26 5.47 8.45
C TRP A 136 -3.50 6.09 9.62
N SER A 137 -3.01 5.25 10.53
CA SER A 137 -2.47 5.67 11.83
C SER A 137 -1.12 6.42 11.73
N GLY A 138 -0.73 7.21 12.74
CA GLY A 138 0.56 7.93 12.76
C GLY A 138 0.51 9.37 12.24
N ASN A 139 1.57 10.14 12.47
CA ASN A 139 1.61 11.59 12.29
C ASN A 139 2.73 12.04 11.33
N THR A 140 2.58 11.82 10.02
CA THR A 140 3.66 12.07 9.04
C THR A 140 3.61 13.45 8.40
N GLY A 141 2.99 14.44 9.06
CA GLY A 141 2.80 15.80 8.51
C GLY A 141 1.87 15.91 7.29
N ALA A 142 1.46 14.78 6.69
CA ALA A 142 0.54 14.72 5.55
C ALA A 142 -0.90 14.34 5.96
N ALA A 143 -1.88 14.71 5.13
CA ALA A 143 -3.29 14.36 5.34
C ALA A 143 -3.47 12.84 5.45
N ARG A 144 -3.93 12.36 6.60
CA ARG A 144 -4.10 10.92 6.90
C ARG A 144 -5.40 10.33 6.35
N SER A 145 -6.33 11.17 5.92
CA SER A 145 -7.58 10.74 5.30
C SER A 145 -7.36 10.25 3.88
N PHE A 146 -7.94 9.12 3.53
CA PHE A 146 -7.99 8.64 2.16
C PHE A 146 -9.03 9.45 1.37
N ASP A 147 -8.63 9.95 0.20
CA ASP A 147 -9.57 10.59 -0.70
C ASP A 147 -10.33 9.50 -1.46
N LEU A 148 -11.61 9.35 -1.12
CA LEU A 148 -12.50 8.37 -1.73
C LEU A 148 -13.46 9.01 -2.74
N SER A 149 -13.31 10.31 -3.04
CA SER A 149 -14.22 11.03 -3.92
C SER A 149 -14.11 10.62 -5.40
N THR A 150 -12.98 10.05 -5.79
CA THR A 150 -12.64 9.70 -7.18
C THR A 150 -12.64 8.20 -7.46
N ILE A 151 -13.02 7.37 -6.48
CA ILE A 151 -13.03 5.92 -6.67
C ILE A 151 -14.16 5.52 -7.64
N PRO A 152 -13.98 4.48 -8.48
CA PRO A 152 -15.07 3.98 -9.33
C PRO A 152 -16.23 3.45 -8.50
N LEU A 153 -17.45 3.93 -8.81
CA LEU A 153 -18.69 3.59 -8.10
C LEU A 153 -19.85 3.38 -9.08
N PRO A 154 -20.85 2.55 -8.73
CA PRO A 154 -22.10 2.49 -9.47
C PRO A 154 -22.81 3.86 -9.50
N ALA A 155 -23.58 4.12 -10.55
CA ALA A 155 -24.33 5.36 -10.69
C ALA A 155 -25.29 5.58 -9.51
N GLY A 156 -25.30 6.79 -8.96
CA GLY A 156 -26.15 7.16 -7.82
C GLY A 156 -25.70 6.62 -6.46
N VAL A 157 -24.56 5.92 -6.39
CA VAL A 157 -23.98 5.42 -5.14
C VAL A 157 -22.75 6.28 -4.79
N THR A 158 -22.63 6.68 -3.54
CA THR A 158 -21.48 7.44 -3.04
C THR A 158 -20.58 6.57 -2.17
N TRP A 159 -19.35 7.02 -1.91
CA TRP A 159 -18.40 6.26 -1.09
C TRP A 159 -18.92 6.02 0.34
N GLN A 160 -19.80 6.90 0.85
CA GLN A 160 -20.42 6.76 2.18
C GLN A 160 -21.31 5.52 2.31
N CYS A 161 -21.72 4.90 1.19
CA CYS A 161 -22.57 3.71 1.20
C CYS A 161 -21.81 2.41 1.50
N PHE A 162 -20.49 2.43 1.67
CA PHE A 162 -19.69 1.21 1.88
C PHE A 162 -19.07 1.21 3.28
N ARG A 163 -18.79 0.01 3.81
CA ARG A 163 -17.94 -0.16 5.00
C ARG A 163 -16.50 -0.30 4.56
N TYR A 164 -15.57 0.26 5.34
CA TYR A 164 -14.15 0.23 5.01
C TYR A 164 -13.32 -0.45 6.10
N ARG A 165 -12.21 -1.06 5.66
CA ARG A 165 -11.15 -1.52 6.57
C ARG A 165 -9.80 -1.13 6.01
N VAL A 166 -9.01 -0.44 6.84
CA VAL A 166 -7.63 -0.09 6.53
C VAL A 166 -6.73 -1.19 7.09
N PHE A 167 -5.88 -1.73 6.22
CA PHE A 167 -4.81 -2.65 6.59
C PHE A 167 -3.49 -1.91 6.47
N GLU A 168 -2.67 -1.98 7.52
CA GLU A 168 -1.40 -1.27 7.59
C GLU A 168 -0.28 -2.24 7.93
N THR A 169 0.89 -2.02 7.32
CA THR A 169 2.10 -2.75 7.68
C THR A 169 3.34 -1.91 7.43
N THR A 170 4.34 -2.08 8.29
CA THR A 170 5.68 -1.50 8.11
C THR A 170 6.65 -2.64 7.80
N VAL A 171 7.28 -2.54 6.63
CA VAL A 171 8.26 -3.50 6.13
C VAL A 171 9.65 -2.88 6.29
N PRO A 172 10.48 -3.36 7.22
CA PRO A 172 11.86 -2.92 7.32
C PRO A 172 12.66 -3.43 6.11
N LEU A 173 13.45 -2.54 5.50
CA LEU A 173 14.33 -2.88 4.39
C LEU A 173 15.65 -3.38 4.96
N ARG A 174 15.82 -4.70 4.93
CA ARG A 174 16.97 -5.39 5.56
C ARG A 174 18.32 -5.09 4.88
N ASN A 175 18.34 -4.39 3.76
CA ASN A 175 19.56 -4.09 3.00
C ASN A 175 20.46 -3.01 3.64
N TRP A 176 20.12 -2.57 4.85
CA TRP A 176 20.82 -1.53 5.58
C TRP A 176 21.61 -1.99 6.80
N ILE A 177 21.45 -3.25 7.22
CA ILE A 177 22.19 -3.80 8.37
C ILE A 177 23.70 -3.90 8.07
N TRP A 178 24.13 -3.72 6.80
CA TRP A 178 25.48 -4.02 6.31
C TRP A 178 26.17 -2.84 5.62
N LYS A 179 25.88 -1.58 6.00
CA LYS A 179 26.82 -0.50 5.64
C LYS A 179 28.09 -0.72 6.47
N SER A 180 29.17 -1.16 5.81
CA SER A 180 30.50 -1.16 6.41
C SER A 180 30.77 0.24 6.94
N SER A 181 31.23 0.30 8.19
CA SER A 181 31.88 1.46 8.81
C SER A 181 32.90 2.10 7.87
#